data_AF-A0A2V6LPH5-F1
#
_entry.id   AF-A0A2V6LPH5-F1
#
_cell.length_a   1.000
_cell.length_b   1.000
_cell.length_c   1.000
_cell.angle_alpha   90.00
_cell.angle_beta   90.00
_cell.angle_gamma   90.00
#
_symmetry.space_group_name_H-M   'P 1'
#
loop_
_entity.id
_entity.type
_entity.pdbx_description
1 polymer ?
#
loop_
_entity_poly.entity_id
_entity_poly.type
_entity_poly.pdbx_seq_one_letter_code
_entity_poly.pdbx_strand_id
1 'polypeptide(L)'
;MPVVTHSGGCHCGRVRFEVVAPSRLEVTDCDCSICTKSGYLHLIVPKSRFKLLSGAEVLTKYEFNTRTAKHLFCSLCGIKAFYVPRSHPDGYSVNARCLDEGTVEELSVIPSDGKNWEKTYPSGRGKLLE
;
A
#
# COMPACT_ATOMS: atom_id res chain seq x y z
N MET A 1 -6.21 6.31 18.06
CA MET A 1 -6.30 7.68 17.52
C MET A 1 -7.55 7.75 16.64
N PRO A 2 -8.23 8.90 16.52
CA PRO A 2 -9.34 9.02 15.58
C PRO A 2 -8.84 8.73 14.16
N VAL A 3 -9.65 7.99 13.40
CA VAL A 3 -9.38 7.69 12.00
C VAL A 3 -10.17 8.65 11.10
N VAL A 4 -9.62 8.95 9.94
CA VAL A 4 -10.23 9.79 8.90
C VAL A 4 -10.19 9.04 7.57
N THR A 5 -11.00 9.49 6.61
CA THR A 5 -10.96 8.96 5.24
C THR A 5 -9.97 9.78 4.42
N HIS A 6 -8.94 9.11 3.89
CA HIS A 6 -8.02 9.68 2.91
C HIS A 6 -8.44 9.26 1.50
N SER A 7 -8.38 10.21 0.57
CA SER A 7 -8.50 9.93 -0.86
C SER A 7 -7.12 9.76 -1.48
N GLY A 8 -7.06 9.03 -2.59
CA GLY A 8 -5.84 8.89 -3.36
C GLY A 8 -6.06 8.24 -4.71
N GLY A 9 -4.98 8.07 -5.47
CA GLY A 9 -5.06 7.46 -6.77
C GLY A 9 -3.74 7.37 -7.53
N CYS A 10 -3.84 6.83 -8.74
CA CYS A 10 -2.71 6.87 -9.68
C CYS A 10 -2.52 8.29 -10.24
N HIS A 11 -1.35 8.56 -10.84
CA HIS A 11 -1.01 9.86 -11.42
C HIS A 11 -2.03 10.38 -12.45
N CYS A 12 -2.52 9.52 -13.34
CA CYS A 12 -3.48 9.95 -14.38
C CYS A 12 -4.93 10.10 -13.89
N GLY A 13 -5.20 9.86 -12.60
CA GLY A 13 -6.53 10.02 -12.00
C GLY A 13 -7.58 8.97 -12.36
N ARG A 14 -7.29 8.00 -13.23
CA ARG A 14 -8.27 6.95 -13.61
C ARG A 14 -8.51 5.94 -12.48
N VAL A 15 -7.45 5.53 -11.78
CA VAL A 15 -7.55 4.71 -10.56
C VAL A 15 -7.68 5.63 -9.37
N ARG A 16 -8.80 5.55 -8.65
CA ARG A 16 -9.10 6.35 -7.45
C ARG A 16 -9.59 5.45 -6.32
N PHE A 17 -9.19 5.74 -5.10
CA PHE A 17 -9.57 4.97 -3.92
C PHE A 17 -9.79 5.85 -2.70
N GLU A 18 -10.44 5.28 -1.69
CA GLU A 18 -10.50 5.77 -0.32
C GLU A 18 -9.85 4.77 0.63
N VAL A 19 -9.18 5.28 1.66
CA VAL A 19 -8.62 4.50 2.75
C VAL A 19 -8.90 5.17 4.09
N VAL A 20 -9.36 4.39 5.07
CA VAL A 20 -9.58 4.85 6.44
C VAL A 20 -8.33 4.56 7.28
N ALA A 21 -7.69 5.61 7.80
CA ALA A 21 -6.48 5.52 8.63
C ALA A 21 -6.36 6.76 9.54
N PRO A 22 -5.46 6.79 10.54
CA PRO A 22 -5.19 8.00 11.32
C PRO A 22 -4.67 9.16 10.45
N SER A 23 -4.97 10.42 10.80
CA SER A 23 -4.42 11.58 10.06
C SER A 23 -2.90 11.73 10.19
N ARG A 24 -2.32 11.18 11.27
CA ARG A 24 -0.87 11.02 11.47
C ARG A 24 -0.48 9.60 11.09
N LEU A 25 0.16 9.46 9.93
CA LEU A 25 0.46 8.19 9.33
C LEU A 25 1.84 7.69 9.73
N GLU A 26 1.90 6.41 10.10
CA GLU A 26 3.14 5.65 10.19
C GLU A 26 3.20 4.70 9.00
N VAL A 27 4.25 4.82 8.17
CA VAL A 27 4.38 4.06 6.92
C VAL A 27 5.72 3.33 6.88
N THR A 28 5.72 2.14 6.30
CA THR A 28 6.92 1.31 6.23
C THR A 28 7.66 1.50 4.91
N ASP A 29 8.97 1.74 4.96
CA ASP A 29 9.87 1.74 3.81
C ASP A 29 10.62 0.41 3.74
N CYS A 30 10.18 -0.47 2.84
CA CYS A 30 10.70 -1.83 2.70
C CYS A 30 11.80 -1.88 1.65
N ASP A 31 12.96 -2.43 2.02
CA ASP A 31 14.15 -2.46 1.16
C ASP A 31 14.25 -3.69 0.23
N CYS A 32 13.17 -4.47 0.08
CA CYS A 32 13.16 -5.59 -0.87
C CYS A 32 13.18 -5.09 -2.32
N SER A 33 13.67 -5.93 -3.23
CA SER A 33 14.00 -5.53 -4.61
C SER A 33 12.86 -4.82 -5.37
N ILE A 34 11.60 -5.27 -5.23
CA ILE A 34 10.46 -4.62 -5.88
C ILE A 34 10.06 -3.33 -5.17
N CYS A 35 10.09 -3.29 -3.83
CA CYS A 35 9.68 -2.13 -3.05
C CYS A 35 10.64 -0.96 -3.27
N THR A 36 11.96 -1.22 -3.20
CA THR A 36 13.00 -0.23 -3.55
C THR A 36 12.83 0.31 -4.96
N LYS A 37 12.62 -0.55 -5.97
CA LYS A 37 12.44 -0.10 -7.37
C LYS A 37 11.18 0.74 -7.57
N SER A 38 10.12 0.47 -6.81
CA SER A 38 8.87 1.24 -6.89
C SER A 38 8.81 2.48 -5.98
N GLY A 39 9.82 2.70 -5.12
CA GLY A 39 9.83 3.80 -4.14
C GLY A 39 8.62 3.77 -3.20
N TYR A 40 8.20 2.58 -2.78
CA TYR A 40 6.91 2.34 -2.13
C TYR A 40 6.96 2.65 -0.62
N LEU A 41 6.03 3.49 -0.15
CA LEU A 41 5.80 3.71 1.29
C LEU A 41 4.52 3.01 1.72
N HIS A 42 4.65 1.94 2.50
CA HIS A 42 3.55 1.07 2.85
C HIS A 42 2.67 1.63 3.96
N LEU A 43 1.43 2.01 3.63
CA LEU A 43 0.33 2.16 4.58
C LEU A 43 -0.56 0.91 4.48
N ILE A 44 -0.53 0.02 5.48
CA ILE A 44 -1.29 -1.24 5.45
C ILE A 44 -2.56 -1.10 6.28
N VAL A 45 -3.70 -1.45 5.68
CA VAL A 45 -5.02 -1.44 6.32
C VAL A 45 -5.77 -2.75 6.07
N PRO A 46 -6.70 -3.15 6.96
CA PRO A 46 -7.63 -4.24 6.67
C PRO A 46 -8.52 -3.89 5.47
N LYS A 47 -9.01 -4.92 4.76
CA LYS A 47 -9.90 -4.76 3.60
C LYS A 47 -11.14 -3.90 3.88
N SER A 48 -11.68 -3.94 5.10
CA SER A 48 -12.83 -3.13 5.52
C SER A 48 -12.57 -1.62 5.53
N ARG A 49 -11.30 -1.20 5.55
CA ARG A 49 -10.87 0.20 5.54
C ARG A 49 -10.40 0.68 4.16
N PHE A 50 -10.56 -0.12 3.11
CA PHE A 50 -10.17 0.26 1.75
C PHE A 50 -11.35 0.13 0.80
N LYS A 51 -11.51 1.13 -0.08
CA LYS A 51 -12.52 1.12 -1.12
C LYS A 51 -11.94 1.64 -2.44
N LEU A 52 -12.00 0.81 -3.47
CA LEU A 52 -11.73 1.25 -4.84
C LEU A 52 -12.95 2.02 -5.36
N LEU A 53 -12.74 3.26 -5.83
CA LEU A 53 -13.80 4.11 -6.37
C LEU A 53 -13.91 4.00 -7.89
N SER A 54 -12.78 3.94 -8.60
CA SER A 54 -12.74 3.87 -10.07
C SER A 54 -11.46 3.22 -10.59
N GLY A 55 -11.46 2.84 -11.87
CA GLY A 55 -10.26 2.41 -12.60
C GLY A 55 -9.92 0.92 -12.46
N ALA A 56 -10.87 0.09 -12.04
CA ALA A 56 -10.67 -1.35 -11.91
C ALA A 56 -10.26 -2.01 -13.24
N GLU A 57 -10.82 -1.52 -14.34
CA GLU A 57 -10.60 -1.96 -15.71
C GLU A 57 -9.21 -1.60 -16.27
N VAL A 58 -8.51 -0.65 -15.64
CA VAL A 58 -7.15 -0.24 -16.03
C VAL A 58 -6.09 -0.67 -15.03
N LEU A 59 -6.42 -1.56 -14.09
CA LEU A 59 -5.45 -2.17 -13.18
C LEU A 59 -4.82 -3.41 -13.81
N THR A 60 -3.49 -3.40 -13.91
CA THR A 60 -2.69 -4.57 -14.26
C THR A 60 -2.16 -5.23 -13.01
N LYS A 61 -2.23 -6.57 -12.96
CA LYS A 61 -1.70 -7.39 -11.87
C LYS A 61 -0.35 -8.01 -12.25
N TYR A 62 0.62 -7.89 -11.35
CA TYR A 62 1.91 -8.58 -11.40
C TYR A 62 2.11 -9.42 -10.13
N GLU A 63 2.53 -10.67 -10.30
CA GLU A 63 2.75 -11.66 -9.24
C GLU A 63 4.11 -12.33 -9.48
N PHE A 64 4.88 -12.55 -8.42
CA PHE A 64 6.17 -13.24 -8.50
C PHE A 64 6.46 -13.99 -7.20
N ASN A 65 7.53 -14.80 -7.19
CA ASN A 65 7.96 -15.61 -6.05
C ASN A 65 6.80 -16.50 -5.52
N THR A 66 6.32 -16.26 -4.29
CA THR A 66 5.22 -17.02 -3.68
C THR A 66 3.85 -16.78 -4.32
N ARG A 67 3.74 -15.75 -5.18
CA ARG A 67 2.48 -15.32 -5.82
C ARG A 67 1.37 -14.90 -4.84
N THR A 68 1.70 -14.74 -3.56
CA THR A 68 0.76 -14.25 -2.53
C THR A 68 0.48 -12.76 -2.67
N ALA A 69 1.54 -11.97 -2.94
CA ALA A 69 1.39 -10.54 -3.19
C ALA A 69 0.81 -10.30 -4.58
N LYS A 70 -0.22 -9.48 -4.68
CA LYS A 70 -0.86 -9.09 -5.94
C LYS A 70 -0.51 -7.63 -6.19
N HIS A 71 0.59 -7.35 -6.90
CA HIS A 71 1.00 -5.99 -7.22
C HIS A 71 0.07 -5.40 -8.28
N LEU A 72 -0.66 -4.34 -7.94
CA LEU A 72 -1.63 -3.71 -8.83
C LEU A 72 -1.11 -2.33 -9.26
N PHE A 73 -1.06 -2.06 -10.56
CA PHE A 73 -0.63 -0.77 -11.08
C PHE A 73 -1.51 -0.33 -12.24
N CYS A 74 -1.64 0.98 -12.41
CA CYS A 74 -2.38 1.54 -13.54
C CYS A 74 -1.64 1.21 -14.85
N SER A 75 -2.31 0.53 -15.77
CA SER A 75 -1.75 0.14 -17.06
C SER A 75 -1.40 1.32 -17.97
N LEU A 76 -1.90 2.51 -17.64
CA LEU A 76 -1.82 3.70 -18.48
C LEU A 76 -0.71 4.67 -18.03
N CYS A 77 -0.48 4.79 -16.73
CA CYS A 77 0.55 5.68 -16.18
C CYS A 77 1.59 4.96 -15.31
N GLY A 78 1.52 3.63 -15.20
CA GLY A 78 2.49 2.79 -14.48
C GLY A 78 2.44 2.87 -12.95
N ILE A 79 1.64 3.75 -12.37
CA ILE A 79 1.64 3.98 -10.91
C ILE A 79 0.96 2.82 -10.17
N LYS A 80 1.71 2.24 -9.24
CA LYS A 80 1.27 1.26 -8.25
C LYS A 80 0.75 1.99 -7.00
N ALA A 81 -0.51 2.40 -7.03
CA ALA A 81 -1.10 3.23 -5.96
C ALA A 81 -1.50 2.41 -4.72
N PHE A 82 -1.86 1.14 -4.90
CA PHE A 82 -2.13 0.19 -3.83
C PHE A 82 -1.89 -1.23 -4.33
N TYR A 83 -1.81 -2.20 -3.41
CA TYR A 83 -1.73 -3.61 -3.76
C TYR A 83 -2.13 -4.51 -2.60
N VAL A 84 -2.27 -5.82 -2.84
CA VAL A 84 -2.46 -6.82 -1.77
C VAL A 84 -1.08 -7.35 -1.34
N PRO A 85 -0.59 -7.06 -0.12
CA PRO A 85 0.75 -7.44 0.32
C PRO A 85 0.85 -8.91 0.77
N ARG A 86 2.05 -9.49 0.66
CA ARG A 86 2.34 -10.86 1.15
C ARG A 86 2.11 -10.99 2.67
N SER A 87 2.47 -9.95 3.44
CA SER A 87 2.33 -9.91 4.90
C SER A 87 0.87 -9.90 5.36
N HIS A 88 -0.05 -9.36 4.54
CA HIS A 88 -1.47 -9.18 4.87
C HIS A 88 -2.34 -9.44 3.63
N PRO A 89 -2.56 -10.70 3.25
CA PRO A 89 -3.32 -11.04 2.04
C PRO A 89 -4.81 -10.69 2.11
N ASP A 90 -5.32 -10.46 3.32
CA ASP A 90 -6.70 -10.04 3.60
C ASP A 90 -6.85 -8.51 3.76
N GLY A 91 -5.79 -7.76 3.42
CA GLY A 91 -5.74 -6.30 3.49
C GLY A 91 -5.20 -5.67 2.22
N TYR A 92 -5.10 -4.35 2.26
CA TYR A 92 -4.46 -3.56 1.21
C TYR A 92 -3.31 -2.77 1.80
N SER A 93 -2.25 -2.63 1.01
CA SER A 93 -1.20 -1.66 1.26
C SER A 93 -1.37 -0.53 0.24
N VAL A 94 -1.62 0.69 0.70
CA VAL A 94 -1.62 1.92 -0.10
C VAL A 94 -0.20 2.49 -0.14
N ASN A 95 0.22 3.04 -1.28
CA ASN A 95 1.44 3.83 -1.35
C ASN A 95 1.12 5.21 -0.80
N ALA A 96 1.73 5.59 0.33
CA ALA A 96 1.45 6.87 0.96
C ALA A 96 1.75 8.08 0.04
N ARG A 97 2.64 7.90 -0.95
CA ARG A 97 2.93 8.90 -1.99
C ARG A 97 1.79 9.12 -2.99
N CYS A 98 0.76 8.30 -2.95
CA CYS A 98 -0.40 8.35 -3.82
C CYS A 98 -1.67 8.81 -3.09
N LEU A 99 -1.55 9.25 -1.84
CA LEU A 99 -2.62 9.97 -1.14
C LEU A 99 -2.69 11.40 -1.67
N ASP A 100 -3.89 11.94 -1.80
CA ASP A 100 -4.06 13.35 -2.09
C ASP A 100 -3.76 14.19 -0.84
N GLU A 101 -3.41 15.46 -1.06
CA GLU A 101 -3.20 16.42 0.02
C GLU A 101 -4.51 16.71 0.78
N GLY A 102 -4.40 17.05 2.07
CA GLY A 102 -5.49 17.63 2.86
C GLY A 102 -5.82 16.89 4.16
N THR A 103 -5.84 15.57 4.15
CA THR A 103 -6.21 14.76 5.34
C THR A 103 -5.00 14.16 6.07
N VAL A 104 -3.82 14.21 5.46
CA VAL A 104 -2.55 13.78 6.07
C VAL A 104 -1.94 14.96 6.81
N GLU A 105 -1.86 14.88 8.13
CA GLU A 105 -1.22 15.88 8.99
C GLU A 105 0.28 15.63 9.16
N GLU A 106 0.66 14.37 9.26
CA GLU A 106 2.03 13.93 9.52
C GLU A 106 2.26 12.57 8.86
N LEU A 107 3.49 12.35 8.41
CA LEU A 107 3.91 11.07 7.84
C LEU A 107 5.29 10.70 8.40
N SER A 108 5.33 9.68 9.25
CA SER A 108 6.56 9.08 9.77
C SER A 108 6.93 7.84 8.95
N VAL A 109 8.21 7.70 8.61
CA VAL A 109 8.72 6.58 7.81
C VAL A 109 9.55 5.67 8.68
N ILE A 110 9.18 4.39 8.71
CA ILE A 110 9.89 3.35 9.46
C ILE A 110 10.56 2.39 8.47
N PRO A 111 11.90 2.23 8.53
CA PRO A 111 12.60 1.24 7.71
C PRO A 111 12.16 -0.19 8.04
N SER A 112 12.10 -1.04 7.03
CA SER A 112 11.88 -2.48 7.17
C SER A 112 12.85 -3.26 6.30
N ASP A 113 13.49 -4.26 6.93
CA ASP A 113 14.37 -5.21 6.27
C ASP A 113 13.54 -6.25 5.51
N GLY A 114 13.20 -5.91 4.27
CA GLY A 114 12.51 -6.78 3.34
C GLY A 114 13.45 -7.73 2.59
N LYS A 115 14.76 -7.45 2.59
CA LYS A 115 15.77 -8.37 2.04
C LYS A 115 15.88 -9.65 2.86
N ASN A 116 15.76 -9.55 4.18
CA ASN A 116 15.79 -10.70 5.10
C ASN A 116 14.37 -11.06 5.60
N TRP A 117 13.42 -11.24 4.66
CA TRP A 117 12.01 -11.45 4.95
C TRP A 117 11.74 -12.50 6.04
N GLU A 118 12.36 -13.68 5.95
CA GLU A 118 12.14 -14.81 6.85
C GLU A 118 12.58 -14.50 8.29
N LYS A 119 13.53 -13.57 8.47
CA LYS A 119 13.96 -13.07 9.77
C LYS A 119 13.01 -12.00 10.30
N THR A 120 12.57 -11.09 9.44
CA THR A 120 11.67 -9.97 9.81
C THR A 120 10.24 -10.45 10.10
N TYR A 121 9.78 -11.45 9.37
CA TYR A 121 8.44 -12.04 9.48
C TYR A 121 8.52 -13.57 9.63
N PRO A 122 8.95 -14.09 10.79
CA PRO A 122 9.13 -15.53 11.00
C PRO A 122 7.82 -16.32 10.90
N SER A 123 6.68 -15.69 11.17
CA SER A 123 5.33 -16.25 10.96
C SER A 123 4.78 -16.00 9.55
N GLY A 124 5.52 -15.30 8.69
CA GLY A 124 5.11 -14.90 7.35
C GLY A 124 4.05 -13.79 7.30
N ARG A 125 3.68 -13.19 8.43
CA ARG A 125 2.62 -12.18 8.57
C ARG A 125 3.09 -10.96 9.35
N GLY A 126 2.58 -9.78 9.00
CA GLY A 126 2.75 -8.57 9.82
C GLY A 126 1.60 -8.41 10.83
N LYS A 127 1.68 -7.39 11.68
CA LYS A 127 0.53 -6.92 12.48
C LYS A 127 -0.20 -5.82 11.70
N LEU A 128 -1.53 -5.89 11.67
CA LEU A 128 -2.36 -4.79 11.12
C LEU A 128 -2.33 -3.59 12.07
N LEU A 129 -2.42 -2.39 11.52
CA LEU A 129 -2.76 -1.20 12.30
C LEU A 129 -4.22 -1.35 12.75
N GLU A 130 -4.44 -1.48 14.06
CA GLU A 130 -5.77 -1.50 14.69
C GLU A 130 -6.47 -0.15 14.57
#